data_AF-A0A7C2SSQ9-F1
#
_entry.id   AF-A0A7C2SSQ9-F1
#
_cell.length_a   1.000
_cell.length_b   1.000
_cell.length_c   1.000
_cell.angle_alpha   90.00
_cell.angle_beta   90.00
_cell.angle_gamma   90.00
#
_symmetry.space_group_name_H-M   'P 1'
#
loop_
_entity.id
_entity.type
_entity.pdbx_description
1 polymer ?
#
loop_
_entity_poly.entity_id
_entity_poly.type
_entity_poly.pdbx_seq_one_letter_code
_entity_poly.pdbx_strand_id
1 'polypeptide(L)'
;MSDGMPGVISKGKVLAALEEVLLHNRACLREQLRKVDGGAADSVADALENAGYPSRIAQHLREHFFPNQPPGYFPSFPNKNGICREGLLKAIEMAEGKPQLPIDCYWICSGDYFQLVATRGPQQVNLFFFTPPPPANLMQLPSSVPENIHLIVDRYDAYRIQRAGAYPVLDPCAPGGYRPPGTHEQPIISDTGTDGVKEVVVRRAP
;
A
#
# COMPACT_ATOMS: atom_id res chain seq x y z
N MET A 1 9.10 40.16 -14.02
CA MET A 1 8.05 39.50 -13.23
C MET A 1 7.76 38.18 -13.91
N SER A 2 8.26 37.08 -13.34
CA SER A 2 8.01 35.73 -13.82
C SER A 2 6.71 35.24 -13.19
N ASP A 3 5.67 35.00 -14.00
CA ASP A 3 4.52 34.22 -13.57
C ASP A 3 5.01 32.91 -12.94
N GLY A 4 4.65 32.67 -11.68
CA GLY A 4 5.12 31.50 -10.93
C GLY A 4 4.75 30.22 -11.66
N MET A 5 5.75 29.41 -12.03
CA MET A 5 5.51 28.12 -12.65
C MET A 5 4.63 27.26 -11.72
N PRO A 6 3.49 26.73 -12.18
CA PRO A 6 2.63 25.92 -11.33
C PRO A 6 3.36 24.67 -10.79
N GLY A 7 3.35 24.56 -9.46
CA GLY A 7 3.35 23.32 -8.69
C GLY A 7 4.65 22.51 -8.68
N VAL A 8 5.61 22.86 -7.82
CA VAL A 8 6.68 21.92 -7.43
C VAL A 8 6.07 20.80 -6.59
N ILE A 9 5.96 19.60 -7.18
CA ILE A 9 5.65 18.38 -6.42
C ILE A 9 6.96 17.93 -5.78
N SER A 10 7.05 17.95 -4.45
CA SER A 10 8.21 17.45 -3.71
C SER A 10 7.84 16.23 -2.89
N LYS A 11 8.75 15.25 -2.85
CA LYS A 11 8.62 14.10 -1.95
C LYS A 11 8.96 14.55 -0.52
N GLY A 12 8.13 14.17 0.44
CA GLY A 12 8.38 14.38 1.86
C GLY A 12 9.64 13.63 2.32
N LYS A 13 10.19 14.02 3.48
CA LYS A 13 11.42 13.41 4.03
C LYS A 13 11.25 11.90 4.28
N VAL A 14 10.05 11.46 4.63
CA VAL A 14 9.73 10.05 4.88
C VAL A 14 9.89 9.22 3.60
N LEU A 15 9.27 9.65 2.50
CA LEU A 15 9.33 8.94 1.21
C LEU A 15 10.73 9.01 0.60
N ALA A 16 11.38 10.17 0.66
CA ALA A 16 12.75 10.32 0.14
C ALA A 16 13.73 9.35 0.84
N ALA A 17 13.68 9.26 2.17
CA ALA A 17 14.50 8.30 2.91
C ALA A 17 14.16 6.84 2.58
N LEU A 18 12.91 6.54 2.20
CA LEU A 18 12.47 5.18 1.89
C LEU A 18 13.03 4.75 0.55
N GLU A 19 12.98 5.64 -0.43
CA GLU A 19 13.54 5.43 -1.76
C GLU A 19 15.05 5.21 -1.70
N GLU A 20 15.78 5.98 -0.88
CA GLU A 20 17.21 5.77 -0.64
C GLU A 20 17.52 4.35 -0.11
N VAL A 21 16.75 3.87 0.86
CA VAL A 21 16.89 2.49 1.37
C VAL A 21 16.51 1.45 0.31
N LEU A 22 15.46 1.69 -0.48
CA LEU A 22 15.03 0.80 -1.56
C LEU A 22 15.99 0.78 -2.76
N LEU A 23 16.78 1.84 -2.94
CA LEU A 23 17.81 1.96 -3.95
C LEU A 23 19.09 1.26 -3.51
N HIS A 24 19.58 1.55 -2.30
CA HIS A 24 20.91 1.16 -1.86
C HIS A 24 20.95 -0.08 -0.95
N ASN A 25 19.89 -0.31 -0.16
CA ASN A 25 19.86 -1.34 0.89
C ASN A 25 18.71 -2.34 0.72
N ARG A 26 18.18 -2.49 -0.51
CA ARG A 26 16.99 -3.32 -0.80
C ARG A 26 17.08 -4.75 -0.27
N ALA A 27 18.22 -5.41 -0.46
CA ALA A 27 18.43 -6.79 -0.01
C ALA A 27 18.37 -6.89 1.53
N CYS A 28 19.01 -5.94 2.23
CA CYS A 28 18.94 -5.87 3.69
C CYS A 28 17.50 -5.62 4.15
N LEU A 29 16.82 -4.64 3.56
CA LEU A 29 15.43 -4.32 3.89
C LEU A 29 14.51 -5.55 3.71
N ARG A 30 14.66 -6.30 2.61
CA ARG A 30 13.89 -7.52 2.38
C ARG A 30 14.07 -8.54 3.51
N GLU A 31 15.31 -8.79 3.93
CA GLU A 31 15.56 -9.75 5.02
C GLU A 31 15.02 -9.25 6.36
N GLN A 32 15.08 -7.94 6.64
CA GLN A 32 14.47 -7.40 7.85
C GLN A 32 12.94 -7.48 7.81
N LEU A 33 12.30 -7.15 6.69
CA LEU A 33 10.85 -7.25 6.51
C LEU A 33 10.34 -8.68 6.69
N ARG A 34 11.11 -9.70 6.30
CA ARG A 34 10.74 -11.10 6.52
C ARG A 34 10.64 -11.49 7.99
N LYS A 35 11.44 -10.86 8.85
CA LYS A 35 11.46 -11.09 10.31
C LYS A 35 10.31 -10.41 11.04
N VAL A 36 9.72 -9.36 10.44
CA VAL A 36 8.55 -8.69 10.98
C VAL A 36 7.41 -9.71 11.00
N ASP A 37 7.16 -10.28 12.17
CA ASP A 37 5.98 -11.09 12.40
C ASP A 37 4.80 -10.12 12.60
N GLY A 38 3.61 -10.43 12.10
CA GLY A 38 2.47 -9.49 12.11
C GLY A 38 2.01 -9.06 13.52
N GLY A 39 2.63 -9.59 14.58
CA GLY A 39 2.42 -9.27 15.99
C GLY A 39 3.38 -8.17 16.49
N ALA A 40 2.87 -7.35 17.41
CA ALA A 40 3.37 -6.04 17.83
C ALA A 40 4.84 -5.90 18.34
N ALA A 41 5.66 -6.96 18.36
CA ALA A 41 7.04 -6.86 18.86
C ALA A 41 8.01 -6.26 17.83
N ASP A 42 7.86 -6.60 16.55
CA ASP A 42 8.68 -6.09 15.46
C ASP A 42 7.81 -5.22 14.53
N SER A 43 8.17 -3.96 14.36
CA SER A 43 7.45 -3.06 13.46
C SER A 43 8.17 -2.90 12.12
N VAL A 44 7.42 -2.48 11.10
CA VAL A 44 8.02 -2.07 9.81
C VAL A 44 9.02 -0.92 10.00
N ALA A 45 8.83 -0.06 11.00
CA ALA A 45 9.79 1.01 11.33
C ALA A 45 11.13 0.45 11.83
N ASP A 46 11.12 -0.63 12.61
CA ASP A 46 12.35 -1.31 13.06
C ASP A 46 13.07 -1.96 11.90
N ALA A 47 12.32 -2.61 11.00
CA ALA A 47 12.90 -3.21 9.79
C ALA A 47 13.56 -2.16 8.87
N LEU A 48 12.93 -0.99 8.73
CA LEU A 48 13.47 0.13 7.99
C LEU A 48 14.75 0.66 8.64
N GLU A 49 14.74 0.94 9.96
CA GLU A 49 15.92 1.45 10.68
C GLU A 49 17.10 0.47 10.57
N ASN A 50 16.84 -0.82 10.76
CA ASN A 50 17.85 -1.88 10.59
C ASN A 50 18.39 -2.00 9.15
N ALA A 51 17.70 -1.44 8.17
CA ALA A 51 18.14 -1.36 6.78
C ALA A 51 18.81 -0.02 6.42
N GLY A 52 19.08 0.84 7.41
CA GLY A 52 19.75 2.13 7.22
C GLY A 52 18.81 3.32 7.04
N TYR A 53 17.51 3.15 7.32
CA TYR A 53 16.57 4.26 7.36
C TYR A 53 16.88 5.19 8.55
N PRO A 54 16.86 6.53 8.41
CA PRO A 54 17.28 7.44 9.48
C PRO A 54 16.45 7.26 10.76
N SER A 55 17.12 7.07 11.89
CA SER A 55 16.49 6.80 13.21
C SER A 55 15.41 7.82 13.58
N ARG A 56 15.64 9.11 13.32
CA ARG A 56 14.65 10.17 13.61
C ARG A 56 13.35 9.98 12.82
N ILE A 57 13.44 9.50 11.58
CA ILE A 57 12.27 9.27 10.73
C ILE A 57 11.61 7.94 11.13
N ALA A 58 12.39 6.91 11.44
CA ALA A 58 11.85 5.66 12.01
C ALA A 58 11.08 5.92 13.31
N GLN A 59 11.61 6.77 14.20
CA GLN A 59 10.93 7.18 15.43
C GLN A 59 9.59 7.87 15.14
N HIS A 60 9.54 8.77 14.16
CA HIS A 60 8.30 9.41 13.71
C HIS A 60 7.26 8.37 13.24
N LEU A 61 7.69 7.34 12.50
CA LEU A 61 6.81 6.23 12.11
C LEU A 61 6.33 5.42 13.31
N ARG A 62 7.17 5.14 14.30
CA ARG A 62 6.74 4.46 15.54
C ARG A 62 5.68 5.28 16.28
N GLU A 63 5.92 6.57 16.46
CA GLU A 63 5.04 7.43 17.23
C GLU A 63 3.66 7.63 16.59
N HIS A 64 3.60 7.69 15.25
CA HIS A 64 2.38 8.11 14.56
C HIS A 64 1.75 7.00 13.71
N PHE A 65 2.55 6.11 13.13
CA PHE A 65 2.10 5.09 12.19
C PHE A 65 1.92 3.72 12.81
N PHE A 66 2.91 3.31 13.61
CA PHE A 66 3.00 1.99 14.21
C PHE A 66 3.17 2.07 15.73
N PRO A 67 2.32 2.81 16.45
CA PRO A 67 2.54 2.98 17.88
C PRO A 67 2.23 1.70 18.64
N ASN A 68 3.08 1.40 19.62
CA ASN A 68 2.90 0.29 20.54
C ASN A 68 1.69 0.50 21.48
N GLN A 69 1.25 1.76 21.65
CA GLN A 69 0.07 2.13 22.42
C GLN A 69 -0.71 3.24 21.70
N PRO A 70 -2.05 3.23 21.71
CA PRO A 70 -2.85 4.34 21.21
C PRO A 70 -2.47 5.68 21.88
N PRO A 71 -2.62 6.84 21.20
CA PRO A 71 -3.20 6.99 19.86
C PRO A 71 -2.14 7.14 18.74
N GLY A 72 -2.29 6.35 17.66
CA GLY A 72 -1.64 6.62 16.37
C GLY A 72 -2.55 7.41 15.44
N TYR A 73 -2.08 7.73 14.24
CA TYR A 73 -2.88 8.41 13.21
C TYR A 73 -4.06 7.54 12.74
N PHE A 74 -3.88 6.21 12.75
CA PHE A 74 -4.82 5.26 12.16
C PHE A 74 -5.18 4.12 13.13
N PRO A 75 -5.77 4.41 14.30
CA PRO A 75 -5.99 3.41 15.35
C PRO A 75 -7.02 2.35 14.95
N SER A 76 -7.94 2.65 14.02
CA SER A 76 -8.96 1.73 13.51
C SER A 76 -8.42 0.62 12.59
N PHE A 77 -7.14 0.67 12.21
CA PHE A 77 -6.52 -0.32 11.33
C PHE A 77 -5.52 -1.18 12.13
N PRO A 78 -5.92 -2.34 12.63
CA PRO A 78 -5.04 -3.18 13.46
C PRO A 78 -3.89 -3.81 12.66
N ASN A 79 -4.07 -4.10 11.37
CA ASN A 79 -3.09 -4.82 10.55
C ASN A 79 -2.19 -3.91 9.67
N LYS A 80 -1.86 -2.69 10.11
CA LYS A 80 -1.02 -1.76 9.32
C LYS A 80 0.38 -2.31 9.04
N ASN A 81 1.01 -2.91 10.05
CA ASN A 81 2.35 -3.51 9.91
C ASN A 81 2.33 -4.61 8.84
N GLY A 82 1.35 -5.52 8.87
CA GLY A 82 1.22 -6.57 7.87
C GLY A 82 1.00 -6.03 6.46
N ILE A 83 0.12 -5.03 6.29
CA ILE A 83 -0.13 -4.40 4.98
C ILE A 83 1.13 -3.72 4.45
N CYS A 84 1.83 -2.95 5.28
CA CYS A 84 3.07 -2.28 4.88
C CYS A 84 4.18 -3.28 4.54
N ARG A 85 4.36 -4.31 5.37
CA ARG A 85 5.34 -5.39 5.16
C ARG A 85 5.12 -6.08 3.81
N GLU A 86 3.91 -6.58 3.57
CA GLU A 86 3.58 -7.30 2.34
C GLU A 86 3.68 -6.39 1.10
N GLY A 87 3.21 -5.14 1.19
CA GLY A 87 3.32 -4.19 0.09
C GLY A 87 4.77 -3.86 -0.29
N LEU A 88 5.63 -3.65 0.71
CA LEU A 88 7.06 -3.41 0.51
C LEU A 88 7.78 -4.64 -0.07
N LEU A 89 7.52 -5.83 0.49
CA LEU A 89 8.08 -7.08 -0.06
C LEU A 89 7.67 -7.28 -1.51
N LYS A 90 6.40 -7.03 -1.85
CA LYS A 90 5.91 -7.17 -3.23
C LYS A 90 6.54 -6.16 -4.18
N ALA A 91 6.71 -4.90 -3.75
CA ALA A 91 7.40 -3.88 -4.55
C ALA A 91 8.86 -4.26 -4.81
N ILE A 92 9.56 -4.79 -3.80
CA ILE A 92 10.93 -5.30 -3.93
C ILE A 92 10.99 -6.44 -4.94
N GLU A 93 10.13 -7.46 -4.81
CA GLU A 93 10.03 -8.60 -5.73
C GLU A 93 9.77 -8.12 -7.17
N MET A 94 8.84 -7.18 -7.36
CA MET A 94 8.50 -6.62 -8.68
C MET A 94 9.65 -5.85 -9.31
N ALA A 95 10.53 -5.27 -8.50
CA ALA A 95 11.66 -4.47 -8.95
C ALA A 95 12.93 -5.31 -9.17
N GLU A 96 12.92 -6.59 -8.78
CA GLU A 96 13.98 -7.55 -9.07
C GLU A 96 13.93 -8.01 -10.53
N GLY A 97 15.11 -8.27 -11.10
CA GLY A 97 15.29 -8.62 -12.51
C GLY A 97 16.58 -8.04 -13.10
N LYS A 98 16.72 -8.18 -14.43
CA LYS A 98 17.80 -7.58 -15.22
C LYS A 98 17.18 -6.76 -16.36
N PRO A 99 17.27 -5.41 -16.35
CA PRO A 99 17.85 -4.57 -15.30
C PRO A 99 17.01 -4.56 -14.01
N GLN A 100 17.65 -4.24 -12.89
CA GLN A 100 16.94 -3.93 -11.65
C GLN A 100 16.25 -2.58 -11.80
N LEU A 101 14.97 -2.51 -11.42
CA LEU A 101 14.20 -1.26 -11.54
C LEU A 101 14.27 -0.45 -10.23
N PRO A 102 14.33 0.89 -10.29
CA PRO A 102 14.08 1.75 -9.13
C PRO A 102 12.64 1.61 -8.65
N ILE A 103 12.41 1.92 -7.37
CA ILE A 103 11.08 1.94 -6.76
C ILE A 103 10.78 3.38 -6.33
N ASP A 104 9.74 3.95 -6.90
CA ASP A 104 9.24 5.28 -6.57
C ASP A 104 8.04 5.16 -5.62
N CYS A 105 8.07 5.91 -4.53
CA CYS A 105 7.08 5.89 -3.47
C CYS A 105 6.21 7.15 -3.49
N TYR A 106 4.90 6.97 -3.34
CA TYR A 106 3.92 8.05 -3.32
C TYR A 106 2.96 7.85 -2.16
N TRP A 107 2.55 8.96 -1.54
CA TRP A 107 1.59 8.95 -0.45
C TRP A 107 0.31 9.68 -0.83
N ILE A 108 -0.82 8.98 -0.74
CA ILE A 108 -2.14 9.52 -1.04
C ILE A 108 -2.99 9.44 0.23
N CYS A 109 -3.16 10.59 0.90
CA CYS A 109 -4.01 10.73 2.08
C CYS A 109 -5.46 10.99 1.67
N SER A 110 -6.16 9.95 1.22
CA SER A 110 -7.54 10.05 0.74
C SER A 110 -8.33 8.76 1.02
N GLY A 111 -9.61 8.93 1.36
CA GLY A 111 -10.54 7.83 1.62
C GLY A 111 -10.51 7.30 3.06
N ASP A 112 -11.17 6.16 3.27
CA ASP A 112 -11.37 5.55 4.60
C ASP A 112 -10.68 4.17 4.70
N TYR A 113 -9.57 3.98 3.98
CA TYR A 113 -8.88 2.70 3.88
C TYR A 113 -7.36 2.86 4.05
N PHE A 114 -6.72 1.79 4.52
CA PHE A 114 -5.27 1.67 4.61
C PHE A 114 -4.82 0.57 3.63
N GLN A 115 -4.14 0.97 2.55
CA GLN A 115 -3.76 0.05 1.48
C GLN A 115 -2.42 0.45 0.86
N LEU A 116 -1.62 -0.55 0.48
CA LEU A 116 -0.46 -0.35 -0.38
C LEU A 116 -0.74 -0.97 -1.75
N VAL A 117 -0.38 -0.26 -2.82
CA VAL A 117 -0.49 -0.73 -4.21
C VAL A 117 0.86 -0.60 -4.90
N ALA A 118 1.37 -1.70 -5.44
CA ALA A 118 2.58 -1.70 -6.26
C ALA A 118 2.21 -1.91 -7.73
N THR A 119 2.80 -1.12 -8.62
CA THR A 119 2.64 -1.24 -10.08
C THR A 119 4.01 -1.29 -10.73
N ARG A 120 4.18 -2.13 -11.76
CA ARG A 120 5.44 -2.24 -12.50
C ARG A 120 5.29 -1.59 -13.86
N GLY A 121 6.08 -0.57 -14.13
CA GLY A 121 6.25 0.02 -15.45
C GLY A 121 7.52 -0.51 -16.14
N PRO A 122 7.81 -0.04 -17.37
CA PRO A 122 9.01 -0.42 -18.11
C PRO A 122 10.31 0.05 -17.45
N GLN A 123 10.28 1.18 -16.72
CA GLN A 123 11.46 1.85 -16.19
C GLN A 123 11.53 1.88 -14.66
N GLN A 124 10.42 1.64 -13.96
CA GLN A 124 10.34 1.72 -12.50
C GLN A 124 9.17 0.91 -11.95
N VAL A 125 9.19 0.68 -10.65
CA VAL A 125 8.03 0.21 -9.87
C VAL A 125 7.49 1.39 -9.08
N ASN A 126 6.19 1.65 -9.15
CA ASN A 126 5.54 2.68 -8.32
C ASN A 126 4.85 2.01 -7.13
N LEU A 127 5.13 2.49 -5.92
CA LEU A 127 4.52 2.07 -4.67
C LEU A 127 3.67 3.21 -4.10
N PHE A 128 2.36 2.98 -4.04
CA PHE A 128 1.39 3.95 -3.53
C PHE A 128 0.92 3.55 -2.13
N PHE A 129 1.09 4.45 -1.17
CA PHE A 129 0.54 4.37 0.17
C PHE A 129 -0.79 5.12 0.19
N PHE A 130 -1.90 4.40 0.29
CA PHE A 130 -3.22 4.98 0.51
C PHE A 130 -3.56 4.91 1.98
N THR A 131 -3.79 6.07 2.59
CA THR A 131 -4.18 6.18 4.00
C THR A 131 -5.34 7.15 4.13
N PRO A 132 -6.14 7.05 5.20
CA PRO A 132 -7.06 8.13 5.52
C PRO A 132 -6.32 9.46 5.75
N PRO A 133 -7.01 10.59 5.65
CA PRO A 133 -6.48 11.86 6.13
C PRO A 133 -6.07 11.73 7.61
N PRO A 134 -4.95 12.36 8.02
CA PRO A 134 -4.58 12.38 9.42
C PRO A 134 -5.67 13.07 10.27
N PRO A 135 -5.81 12.71 11.55
CA PRO A 135 -6.75 13.36 12.46
C PRO A 135 -6.62 14.89 12.44
N ALA A 136 -7.75 15.61 12.41
CA ALA A 136 -7.78 17.06 12.21
C ALA A 136 -7.02 17.86 13.28
N ASN A 137 -6.95 17.34 14.51
CA ASN A 137 -6.18 17.92 15.62
C ASN A 137 -4.66 17.90 15.39
N LEU A 138 -4.17 17.05 14.47
CA LEU A 138 -2.76 16.92 14.14
C LEU A 138 -2.37 17.73 12.92
N MET A 139 -3.32 18.12 12.07
CA MET A 139 -3.10 19.07 10.96
C MET A 139 -2.77 20.49 11.44
N GLN A 140 -3.02 20.80 12.72
CA GLN A 140 -2.70 22.10 13.32
C GLN A 140 -1.30 22.14 13.96
N LEU A 141 -0.64 20.99 14.11
CA LEU A 141 0.75 20.99 14.53
C LEU A 141 1.59 21.53 13.36
N PRO A 142 2.51 22.47 13.58
CA PRO A 142 3.49 22.84 12.58
C PRO A 142 4.36 21.59 12.33
N SER A 143 3.95 20.72 11.42
CA SER A 143 4.77 19.59 11.05
C SER A 143 6.05 20.18 10.45
N SER A 144 7.19 19.91 11.07
CA SER A 144 8.51 20.32 10.52
C SER A 144 8.90 19.54 9.25
N VAL A 145 7.92 18.82 8.69
CA VAL A 145 7.98 17.99 7.49
C VAL A 145 6.69 18.25 6.71
N PRO A 146 6.63 19.32 5.89
CA PRO A 146 5.54 19.48 4.94
C PRO A 146 5.58 18.35 3.92
N GLU A 147 4.44 17.71 3.69
CA GLU A 147 4.24 16.70 2.65
C GLU A 147 3.09 17.17 1.76
N ASN A 148 3.40 17.73 0.59
CA ASN A 148 2.41 18.18 -0.38
C ASN A 148 2.42 17.24 -1.58
N ILE A 149 1.33 16.53 -1.83
CA ILE A 149 1.12 15.76 -3.06
C ILE A 149 -0.14 16.30 -3.73
N HIS A 150 0.02 16.82 -4.95
CA HIS A 150 -1.06 17.30 -5.79
C HIS A 150 -1.32 16.26 -6.89
N LEU A 151 -2.51 15.67 -6.91
CA LEU A 151 -2.95 14.77 -7.97
C LEU A 151 -3.79 15.55 -8.97
N ILE A 152 -3.34 15.62 -10.24
CA ILE A 152 -4.16 16.08 -11.35
C ILE A 152 -4.68 14.81 -12.04
N VAL A 153 -5.97 14.54 -11.89
CA VAL A 153 -6.61 13.35 -12.48
C VAL A 153 -7.45 13.80 -13.66
N ASP A 154 -7.08 13.37 -14.86
CA ASP A 154 -7.96 13.44 -16.02
C ASP A 154 -8.89 12.22 -15.98
N ARG A 155 -10.19 12.42 -16.21
CA ARG A 155 -11.20 11.36 -16.07
C ARG A 155 -11.02 10.31 -17.18
N TYR A 156 -10.36 9.19 -16.91
CA TYR A 156 -10.57 7.93 -17.65
C TYR A 156 -10.24 6.68 -16.80
N ASP A 157 -11.23 5.81 -16.62
CA ASP A 157 -11.18 4.38 -16.30
C ASP A 157 -10.24 3.90 -15.18
N ALA A 158 -10.47 4.37 -13.95
CA ALA A 158 -9.98 3.69 -12.76
C ALA A 158 -10.78 2.38 -12.55
N TYR A 159 -10.28 1.27 -13.10
CA TYR A 159 -10.75 -0.06 -12.72
C TYR A 159 -10.57 -0.25 -11.21
N ARG A 160 -11.69 -0.20 -10.50
CA ARG A 160 -11.79 -0.49 -9.07
C ARG A 160 -11.36 -1.94 -8.87
N ILE A 161 -10.17 -2.18 -8.33
CA ILE A 161 -9.76 -3.52 -7.85
C ILE A 161 -10.55 -3.79 -6.57
N GLN A 162 -11.82 -4.21 -6.73
CA GLN A 162 -12.55 -4.91 -5.69
C GLN A 162 -12.12 -6.38 -5.73
N ARG A 163 -11.43 -6.83 -4.68
CA ARG A 163 -11.25 -8.27 -4.44
C ARG A 163 -12.63 -8.89 -4.19
N ALA A 164 -12.89 -10.02 -4.86
CA ALA A 164 -14.01 -10.90 -4.56
C ALA A 164 -13.87 -11.44 -3.12
N GLY A 165 -14.59 -10.80 -2.20
CA GLY A 165 -14.74 -11.22 -0.81
C GLY A 165 -16.10 -10.73 -0.36
N ALA A 166 -16.98 -11.67 -0.03
CA ALA A 166 -18.41 -11.48 0.15
C ALA A 166 -18.75 -10.36 1.15
N TYR A 167 -19.14 -9.21 0.62
CA TYR A 167 -20.04 -8.27 1.28
C TYR A 167 -21.22 -8.03 0.32
N PRO A 168 -22.46 -7.97 0.83
CA PRO A 168 -23.62 -7.79 -0.03
C PRO A 168 -23.49 -6.46 -0.77
N VAL A 169 -23.53 -6.54 -2.10
CA VAL A 169 -23.72 -5.39 -2.96
C VAL A 169 -25.12 -4.84 -2.66
N LEU A 170 -25.21 -3.70 -1.99
CA LEU A 170 -26.43 -2.91 -2.01
C LEU A 170 -26.52 -2.29 -3.40
N ASP A 171 -27.42 -2.82 -4.23
CA ASP A 171 -27.81 -2.23 -5.50
C ASP A 171 -28.60 -0.94 -5.21
N PRO A 172 -28.06 0.25 -5.54
CA PRO A 172 -28.77 1.51 -5.29
C PRO A 172 -29.99 1.71 -6.20
N CYS A 173 -30.25 0.80 -7.14
CA CYS A 173 -31.33 0.89 -8.11
C CYS A 173 -32.43 -0.19 -7.98
N ALA A 174 -32.42 -1.03 -6.94
CA ALA A 174 -33.46 -2.03 -6.76
C ALA A 174 -34.64 -1.49 -5.90
N PRO A 175 -35.80 -1.17 -6.49
CA PRO A 175 -37.00 -0.86 -5.71
C PRO A 175 -37.57 -2.16 -5.12
N GLY A 176 -37.22 -2.44 -3.86
CA GLY A 176 -37.91 -3.40 -3.00
C GLY A 176 -37.65 -4.88 -3.30
N GLY A 177 -37.01 -5.56 -2.35
CA GLY A 177 -37.06 -7.03 -2.27
C GLY A 177 -35.78 -7.67 -1.76
N TYR A 178 -35.76 -7.98 -0.46
CA TYR A 178 -34.81 -8.94 0.10
C TYR A 178 -35.10 -10.34 -0.48
N ARG A 179 -34.11 -10.94 -1.16
CA ARG A 179 -34.17 -12.34 -1.61
C ARG A 179 -33.27 -13.18 -0.69
N PRO A 180 -33.78 -14.22 -0.01
CA PRO A 180 -32.92 -15.09 0.79
C PRO A 180 -32.00 -15.93 -0.12
N PRO A 181 -30.81 -16.33 0.36
CA PRO A 181 -29.82 -17.04 -0.44
C PRO A 181 -30.32 -18.45 -0.78
N GLY A 182 -30.50 -18.71 -2.09
CA GLY A 182 -30.66 -20.05 -2.64
C GLY A 182 -29.30 -20.74 -2.75
N THR A 183 -29.33 -22.06 -2.57
CA THR A 183 -28.20 -23.00 -2.65
C THR A 183 -27.40 -22.87 -3.94
N HIS A 184 -26.15 -22.43 -3.85
CA HIS A 184 -25.20 -22.49 -4.97
C HIS A 184 -24.55 -23.88 -5.02
N GLU A 185 -24.71 -24.53 -6.18
CA GLU A 185 -23.97 -25.71 -6.61
C GLU A 185 -22.47 -25.44 -6.55
N GLN A 186 -21.71 -26.40 -6.00
CA GLN A 186 -20.26 -26.32 -5.94
C GLN A 186 -19.63 -26.66 -7.30
N PRO A 187 -18.57 -25.95 -7.73
CA PRO A 187 -17.84 -26.31 -8.94
C PRO A 187 -17.09 -27.63 -8.75
N ILE A 188 -17.23 -28.54 -9.72
CA ILE A 188 -16.48 -29.78 -9.80
C ILE A 188 -15.03 -29.44 -10.18
N ILE A 189 -14.10 -29.72 -9.28
CA ILE A 189 -12.65 -29.64 -9.52
C ILE A 189 -12.22 -31.02 -10.03
N SER A 190 -11.93 -31.15 -11.33
CA SER A 190 -11.25 -32.33 -11.86
C SER A 190 -9.74 -32.08 -11.86
N ASP A 191 -9.04 -32.88 -11.06
CA ASP A 191 -7.59 -32.87 -10.87
C ASP A 191 -6.94 -33.80 -11.91
N THR A 192 -6.19 -33.23 -12.86
CA THR A 192 -5.39 -34.02 -13.82
C THR A 192 -4.05 -33.33 -14.04
N GLY A 193 -3.03 -33.70 -13.26
CA GLY A 193 -1.65 -33.61 -13.74
C GLY A 193 -0.64 -33.00 -12.76
N THR A 194 0.38 -33.80 -12.49
CA THR A 194 1.60 -33.52 -11.73
C THR A 194 2.45 -32.42 -12.35
N ASP A 195 2.40 -31.22 -11.77
CA ASP A 195 3.55 -30.40 -11.39
C ASP A 195 3.02 -29.10 -10.75
N GLY A 196 3.55 -28.75 -9.58
CA GLY A 196 2.95 -27.83 -8.60
C GLY A 196 2.81 -26.34 -8.99
N VAL A 197 2.11 -26.04 -10.09
CA VAL A 197 1.71 -24.67 -10.48
C VAL A 197 0.23 -24.68 -10.86
N LYS A 198 -0.61 -23.98 -10.08
CA LYS A 198 -2.02 -23.75 -10.42
C LYS A 198 -2.13 -22.49 -11.28
N GLU A 199 -2.27 -22.68 -12.58
CA GLU A 199 -2.62 -21.62 -13.52
C GLU A 199 -4.15 -21.49 -13.58
N VAL A 200 -4.69 -20.30 -13.28
CA VAL A 200 -6.12 -20.01 -13.41
C VAL A 200 -6.34 -19.27 -14.73
N VAL A 201 -6.71 -20.00 -15.77
CA VAL A 201 -7.08 -19.44 -17.07
C VAL A 201 -8.57 -19.14 -17.07
N VAL A 202 -8.94 -17.85 -17.02
CA VAL A 202 -10.33 -17.41 -17.22
C VAL A 202 -10.55 -17.16 -18.71
N ARG A 203 -11.26 -18.08 -19.37
CA ARG A 203 -11.75 -17.85 -20.73
C ARG A 203 -13.06 -17.08 -20.69
N ARG A 204 -13.17 -16.02 -21.49
CA ARG A 204 -14.46 -15.41 -21.81
C ARG A 204 -15.26 -16.39 -22.65
N ALA A 205 -16.49 -16.71 -22.22
CA ALA A 205 -17.48 -17.31 -23.10
C ALA A 205 -17.90 -16.27 -24.18
N PRO A 206 -18.23 -16.72 -25.41
CA PRO A 206 -18.67 -15.85 -26.50
C PRO A 206 -19.96 -15.10 -26.18
#